data_AF-A0A928L957-F1
#
_entry.id   AF-A0A928L957-F1
#
_cell.length_a   1.000
_cell.length_b   1.000
_cell.length_c   1.000
_cell.angle_alpha   90.00
_cell.angle_beta   90.00
_cell.angle_gamma   90.00
#
_symmetry.space_group_name_H-M   'P 1'
#
loop_
_entity.id
_entity.type
_entity.pdbx_description
1 polymer ?
#
loop_
_entity_poly.entity_id
_entity_poly.type
_entity_poly.pdbx_seq_one_letter_code
_entity_poly.pdbx_strand_id
1 'polypeptide(L)'
;MKKFRFLALITSVVMASGFVWGCNKKDDAKSESVKNEGVTLADGSKFSELIAPASDSEDVELGSYRLSENDTKLYYEDDVTSPELMQVIEKYFTAIEKRDYNLYIETALPEYIDAYGKYLATKDDTVQNSFELQCDNCAAQVGEGFDLTRIRVEASPEDLSEDYLGILEDLMGEGTAQQIKDASDNIITIVFFVMVDVDGEEKFLAQEGNMVIVEKGGKYYILA
;
A
#
# COMPACT_ATOMS: atom_id res chain seq x y z
N MET A 1 25.15 26.89 11.98
CA MET A 1 24.85 25.72 12.83
C MET A 1 23.45 25.86 13.40
N LYS A 2 22.44 25.38 12.67
CA LYS A 2 21.07 25.18 13.18
C LYS A 2 20.74 23.71 12.92
N LYS A 3 20.56 22.97 14.01
CA LYS A 3 20.26 21.54 14.01
C LYS A 3 18.82 21.37 13.52
N PHE A 4 18.63 20.94 12.28
CA PHE A 4 17.34 20.45 11.80
C PHE A 4 17.16 19.03 12.32
N ARG A 5 16.25 18.87 13.29
CA ARG A 5 15.75 17.55 13.70
C ARG A 5 14.66 17.21 12.69
N PHE A 6 15.02 16.57 11.58
CA PHE A 6 14.07 15.89 10.72
C PHE A 6 13.75 14.55 11.38
N LEU A 7 12.66 14.54 12.14
CA LEU A 7 11.97 13.30 12.51
C LEU A 7 11.47 12.68 11.20
N ALA A 8 11.78 11.41 10.99
CA ALA A 8 11.21 10.60 9.93
C ALA A 8 9.69 10.61 10.08
N LEU A 9 9.02 11.22 9.10
CA LEU A 9 7.58 11.24 8.94
C LEU A 9 7.37 11.30 7.43
N ILE A 10 7.55 10.17 6.74
CA ILE A 10 7.08 9.99 5.37
C ILE A 10 5.59 9.63 5.46
N THR A 11 4.81 10.57 5.99
CA THR A 11 3.35 10.59 5.98
C THR A 11 2.92 12.05 5.88
N SER A 12 3.13 12.66 4.72
CA SER A 12 2.37 13.84 4.31
C SER A 12 2.56 14.16 2.84
N VAL A 13 1.62 13.74 1.99
CA VAL A 13 1.16 14.61 0.90
C VAL A 13 -0.36 14.64 1.00
N VAL A 14 -0.87 15.61 1.76
CA VAL A 14 -2.23 16.12 1.61
C VAL A 14 -2.16 17.17 0.52
N MET A 15 -2.87 16.99 -0.59
CA MET A 15 -3.36 18.13 -1.38
C MET A 15 -4.82 17.93 -1.77
N ALA A 16 -5.69 18.49 -0.93
CA ALA A 16 -7.04 18.85 -1.32
C ALA A 16 -7.00 19.78 -2.55
N SER A 17 -7.58 19.34 -3.66
CA SER A 17 -8.10 20.24 -4.68
C SER A 17 -9.35 19.64 -5.30
N GLY A 18 -10.47 20.32 -5.08
CA GLY A 18 -11.73 19.95 -5.69
C GLY A 18 -11.73 20.26 -7.19
N PHE A 19 -12.28 19.34 -7.97
CA PHE A 19 -12.95 19.67 -9.22
C PHE A 19 -14.29 18.92 -9.28
N VAL A 20 -15.36 19.72 -9.22
CA VAL A 20 -16.67 19.38 -9.77
C VAL A 20 -16.51 19.33 -11.29
N TRP A 21 -16.96 18.25 -11.97
CA TRP A 21 -17.92 18.29 -13.09
C TRP A 21 -18.13 16.92 -13.77
N GLY A 22 -19.39 16.57 -14.05
CA GLY A 22 -19.75 16.00 -15.36
C GLY A 22 -20.25 14.56 -15.41
N CYS A 23 -21.53 14.34 -15.09
CA CYS A 23 -22.30 13.23 -15.66
C CYS A 23 -22.37 13.37 -17.20
N ASN A 24 -21.88 12.38 -17.95
CA ASN A 24 -22.56 11.95 -19.17
C ASN A 24 -22.22 10.48 -19.56
N LYS A 25 -23.28 9.71 -19.79
CA LYS A 25 -23.35 8.38 -20.47
C LYS A 25 -22.76 8.50 -21.90
N LYS A 26 -22.31 7.47 -22.61
CA LYS A 26 -22.40 5.99 -22.58
C LYS A 26 -21.43 5.54 -23.69
N ASP A 27 -20.78 4.39 -23.56
CA ASP A 27 -20.56 3.50 -24.70
C ASP A 27 -20.48 2.05 -24.20
N ASP A 28 -21.31 1.20 -24.81
CA ASP A 28 -21.52 -0.19 -24.44
C ASP A 28 -20.31 -1.04 -24.85
N ALA A 29 -19.51 -1.50 -23.90
CA ALA A 29 -18.50 -2.52 -24.12
C ALA A 29 -19.04 -3.89 -23.69
N LYS A 30 -19.00 -4.85 -24.63
CA LYS A 30 -19.42 -6.24 -24.47
C LYS A 30 -18.82 -6.86 -23.20
N SER A 31 -19.70 -7.29 -22.30
CA SER A 31 -19.38 -8.25 -21.24
C SER A 31 -19.05 -9.60 -21.88
N GLU A 32 -17.75 -9.89 -22.01
CA GLU A 32 -17.30 -11.28 -21.99
C GLU A 32 -17.43 -11.76 -20.54
N SER A 33 -18.08 -12.91 -20.37
CA SER A 33 -18.25 -13.55 -19.07
C SER A 33 -16.88 -14.03 -18.57
N VAL A 34 -16.18 -13.18 -17.83
CA VAL A 34 -15.00 -13.56 -17.06
C VAL A 34 -15.45 -14.61 -16.04
N LYS A 35 -14.76 -15.74 -16.01
CA LYS A 35 -15.05 -16.80 -15.06
C LYS A 35 -14.86 -16.24 -13.65
N ASN A 36 -15.97 -16.16 -12.91
CA ASN A 36 -15.99 -15.67 -11.55
C ASN A 36 -15.53 -16.82 -10.64
N GLU A 37 -14.23 -17.10 -10.63
CA GLU A 37 -13.61 -18.08 -9.75
C GLU A 37 -12.69 -17.34 -8.76
N GLY A 38 -12.59 -17.86 -7.54
CA GLY A 38 -11.66 -17.32 -6.54
C GLY A 38 -10.21 -17.45 -7.00
N VAL A 39 -9.36 -16.56 -6.50
CA VAL A 39 -7.93 -16.54 -6.84
C VAL A 39 -7.16 -17.30 -5.76
N THR A 40 -6.29 -18.23 -6.17
CA THR A 40 -5.30 -18.84 -5.26
C THR A 40 -3.92 -18.32 -5.61
N LEU A 41 -3.26 -17.71 -4.64
CA LEU A 41 -1.97 -17.03 -4.78
C LEU A 41 -0.82 -18.03 -4.65
N ALA A 42 0.39 -17.60 -5.03
CA ALA A 42 1.57 -18.46 -5.05
C ALA A 42 1.95 -19.05 -3.68
N ASP A 43 1.59 -18.38 -2.58
CA ASP A 43 1.82 -18.85 -1.22
C ASP A 43 0.67 -19.69 -0.64
N GLY A 44 -0.39 -19.91 -1.42
CA GLY A 44 -1.55 -20.70 -1.05
C GLY A 44 -2.73 -19.91 -0.47
N SER A 45 -2.55 -18.61 -0.16
CA SER A 45 -3.65 -17.75 0.27
C SER A 45 -4.67 -17.53 -0.86
N LYS A 46 -5.88 -17.15 -0.47
CA LYS A 46 -7.01 -17.06 -1.40
C LYS A 46 -7.75 -15.76 -1.31
N PHE A 47 -8.12 -15.23 -2.47
CA PHE A 47 -9.13 -14.19 -2.58
C PHE A 47 -10.42 -14.80 -3.10
N SER A 48 -11.54 -14.27 -2.64
CA SER A 48 -12.85 -14.68 -3.12
C SER A 48 -13.03 -14.42 -4.63
N GLU A 49 -14.12 -14.97 -5.15
CA GLU A 49 -14.71 -14.51 -6.41
C GLU A 49 -14.99 -13.00 -6.34
N LEU A 50 -15.16 -12.37 -7.50
CA LEU A 50 -15.48 -10.96 -7.59
C LEU A 50 -16.94 -10.74 -7.12
N ILE A 51 -17.10 -9.87 -6.12
CA ILE A 51 -18.36 -9.56 -5.47
C ILE A 51 -18.85 -8.20 -5.96
N ALA A 52 -20.03 -8.19 -6.58
CA ALA A 52 -20.75 -6.96 -6.86
C ALA A 52 -21.57 -6.54 -5.63
N PRO A 53 -21.39 -5.32 -5.09
CA PRO A 53 -22.15 -4.87 -3.93
C PRO A 53 -23.66 -4.77 -4.24
N ALA A 54 -24.49 -5.04 -3.24
CA ALA A 54 -25.94 -4.85 -3.33
C ALA A 54 -26.27 -3.36 -3.55
N SER A 55 -27.34 -3.06 -4.31
CA SER A 55 -27.66 -1.69 -4.74
C SER A 55 -27.97 -0.69 -3.61
N ASP A 56 -28.23 -1.18 -2.41
CA ASP A 56 -28.51 -0.43 -1.19
C ASP A 56 -27.33 -0.43 -0.19
N SER A 57 -26.19 -1.00 -0.58
CA SER A 57 -24.95 -0.99 0.21
C SER A 57 -24.19 0.33 0.07
N GLU A 58 -23.48 0.71 1.12
CA GLU A 58 -22.50 1.81 1.10
C GLU A 58 -21.33 1.54 0.14
N ASP A 59 -21.11 0.27 -0.23
CA ASP A 59 -20.02 -0.14 -1.14
C ASP A 59 -20.34 0.10 -2.63
N VAL A 60 -21.58 0.46 -2.99
CA VAL A 60 -22.00 0.60 -4.40
C VAL A 60 -21.15 1.61 -5.16
N GLU A 61 -20.75 2.70 -4.50
CA GLU A 61 -19.93 3.75 -5.10
C GLU A 61 -18.45 3.36 -5.21
N LEU A 62 -18.02 2.31 -4.50
CA LEU A 62 -16.64 1.81 -4.50
C LEU A 62 -16.40 0.76 -5.59
N GLY A 63 -17.46 0.17 -6.14
CA GLY A 63 -17.38 -0.85 -7.18
C GLY A 63 -17.29 -2.27 -6.64
N SER A 64 -16.87 -3.20 -7.49
CA SER A 64 -16.74 -4.60 -7.12
C SER A 64 -15.48 -4.83 -6.29
N TYR A 65 -15.51 -5.85 -5.43
CA TYR A 65 -14.37 -6.19 -4.58
C TYR A 65 -14.18 -7.70 -4.46
N ARG A 66 -13.04 -8.10 -3.91
CA ARG A 66 -12.78 -9.45 -3.42
C ARG A 66 -12.60 -9.42 -1.92
N LEU A 67 -12.92 -10.52 -1.24
CA LEU A 67 -12.59 -10.72 0.16
C LEU A 67 -11.28 -11.49 0.28
N SER A 68 -10.42 -11.05 1.18
CA SER A 68 -9.26 -11.82 1.62
C SER A 68 -9.63 -12.88 2.66
N GLU A 69 -8.67 -13.71 3.04
CA GLU A 69 -8.83 -14.66 4.15
C GLU A 69 -8.97 -13.97 5.52
N ASN A 70 -8.60 -12.69 5.62
CA ASN A 70 -8.76 -11.86 6.81
C ASN A 70 -10.09 -11.06 6.80
N ASP A 71 -11.02 -11.41 5.91
CA ASP A 71 -12.28 -10.68 5.69
C ASP A 71 -12.11 -9.21 5.27
N THR A 72 -10.91 -8.82 4.79
CA THR A 72 -10.65 -7.49 4.25
C THR A 72 -11.25 -7.37 2.85
N LYS A 73 -11.98 -6.28 2.59
CA LYS A 73 -12.49 -5.96 1.24
C LYS A 73 -11.38 -5.32 0.40
N LEU A 74 -11.06 -5.95 -0.72
CA LEU A 74 -10.01 -5.56 -1.66
C LEU A 74 -10.63 -5.00 -2.93
N TYR A 75 -10.50 -3.70 -3.16
CA TYR A 75 -11.01 -3.00 -4.34
C TYR A 75 -9.85 -2.66 -5.26
N TYR A 76 -9.81 -3.28 -6.44
CA TYR A 76 -8.82 -3.00 -7.48
C TYR A 76 -9.34 -3.49 -8.83
N GLU A 77 -8.79 -2.92 -9.90
CA GLU A 77 -9.03 -3.37 -11.26
C GLU A 77 -7.85 -4.23 -11.75
N ASP A 78 -8.13 -5.32 -12.45
CA ASP A 78 -7.13 -6.30 -12.90
C ASP A 78 -6.12 -5.71 -13.91
N ASP A 79 -6.43 -4.58 -14.54
CA ASP A 79 -5.53 -3.83 -15.43
C ASP A 79 -4.59 -2.85 -14.68
N VAL A 80 -4.91 -2.54 -13.43
CA VAL A 80 -4.12 -1.67 -12.54
C VAL A 80 -3.25 -2.49 -11.60
N THR A 81 -3.76 -3.59 -11.07
CA THR A 81 -3.15 -4.33 -9.97
C THR A 81 -3.40 -5.83 -10.11
N SER A 82 -2.37 -6.63 -9.86
CA SER A 82 -2.49 -8.09 -9.79
C SER A 82 -2.90 -8.55 -8.38
N PRO A 83 -3.53 -9.72 -8.25
CA PRO A 83 -3.81 -10.32 -6.94
C PRO A 83 -2.56 -10.46 -6.05
N GLU A 84 -1.40 -10.79 -6.63
CA GLU A 84 -0.14 -10.91 -5.89
C GLU A 84 0.37 -9.57 -5.36
N LEU A 85 0.19 -8.49 -6.13
CA LEU A 85 0.52 -7.14 -5.69
C LEU A 85 -0.45 -6.71 -4.57
N MET A 86 -1.75 -6.96 -4.75
CA MET A 86 -2.74 -6.67 -3.72
C MET A 86 -2.45 -7.41 -2.41
N GLN A 87 -1.96 -8.66 -2.50
CA GLN A 87 -1.56 -9.44 -1.34
C GLN A 87 -0.41 -8.79 -0.56
N VAL A 88 0.62 -8.25 -1.24
CA VAL A 88 1.73 -7.62 -0.52
C VAL A 88 1.27 -6.35 0.22
N ILE A 89 0.34 -5.60 -0.37
CA ILE A 89 -0.25 -4.41 0.26
C ILE A 89 -1.07 -4.81 1.48
N GLU A 90 -1.92 -5.84 1.37
CA GLU A 90 -2.69 -6.36 2.50
C GLU A 90 -1.76 -6.81 3.63
N LYS A 91 -0.75 -7.64 3.31
CA LYS A 91 0.24 -8.11 4.30
C LYS A 91 0.95 -6.97 5.01
N TYR A 92 1.26 -5.89 4.30
CA TYR A 92 1.93 -4.72 4.87
C TYR A 92 1.05 -4.01 5.89
N PHE A 93 -0.22 -3.75 5.56
CA PHE A 93 -1.14 -3.13 6.52
C PHE A 93 -1.52 -4.08 7.66
N THR A 94 -1.65 -5.39 7.40
CA THR A 94 -1.82 -6.41 8.44
C THR A 94 -0.60 -6.47 9.38
N ALA A 95 0.61 -6.26 8.88
CA ALA A 95 1.80 -6.18 9.72
C ALA A 95 1.70 -5.01 10.70
N ILE A 96 1.22 -3.85 10.24
CA ILE A 96 1.01 -2.67 11.11
C ILE A 96 -0.11 -2.93 12.13
N GLU A 97 -1.26 -3.44 11.69
CA GLU A 97 -2.40 -3.82 12.53
C GLU A 97 -1.97 -4.74 13.69
N LYS A 98 -1.21 -5.80 13.35
CA LYS A 98 -0.77 -6.83 14.31
C LYS A 98 0.55 -6.50 14.99
N ARG A 99 1.18 -5.37 14.64
CA ARG A 99 2.55 -5.00 15.05
C ARG A 99 3.56 -6.12 14.79
N ASP A 100 3.40 -6.83 13.67
CA ASP A 100 4.24 -7.97 13.28
C ASP A 100 5.42 -7.51 12.41
N TYR A 101 6.57 -7.31 13.07
CA TYR A 101 7.79 -6.88 12.40
C TYR A 101 8.30 -7.90 11.37
N ASN A 102 8.12 -9.20 11.60
CA ASN A 102 8.61 -10.21 10.65
C ASN A 102 7.79 -10.15 9.36
N LEU A 103 6.46 -10.03 9.47
CA LEU A 103 5.59 -9.85 8.32
C LEU A 103 5.91 -8.55 7.57
N TYR A 104 6.18 -7.45 8.28
CA TYR A 104 6.63 -6.19 7.66
C TYR A 104 7.90 -6.41 6.81
N ILE A 105 8.93 -7.07 7.37
CA ILE A 105 10.17 -7.33 6.64
C ILE A 105 9.96 -8.23 5.41
N GLU A 106 9.01 -9.17 5.46
CA GLU A 106 8.66 -10.01 4.30
C GLU A 106 8.03 -9.22 3.14
N THR A 107 7.37 -8.09 3.44
CA THR A 107 6.77 -7.23 2.41
C THR A 107 7.74 -6.24 1.80
N ALA A 108 8.87 -5.96 2.46
CA ALA A 108 9.84 -4.96 2.01
C ALA A 108 10.95 -5.56 1.14
N LEU A 109 11.48 -4.77 0.21
CA LEU A 109 12.59 -5.20 -0.65
C LEU A 109 13.86 -5.40 0.19
N PRO A 110 14.55 -6.56 0.14
CA PRO A 110 15.73 -6.81 0.96
C PRO A 110 16.86 -5.78 0.77
N GLU A 111 17.10 -5.34 -0.46
CA GLU A 111 18.09 -4.30 -0.76
C GLU A 111 17.74 -2.95 -0.12
N TYR A 112 16.45 -2.61 -0.08
CA TYR A 112 15.95 -1.42 0.61
C TYR A 112 16.14 -1.55 2.13
N ILE A 113 15.76 -2.68 2.72
CA ILE A 113 15.91 -2.92 4.17
C ILE A 113 17.39 -2.88 4.60
N ASP A 114 18.31 -3.41 3.80
CA ASP A 114 19.75 -3.33 4.07
C ASP A 114 20.27 -1.88 4.03
N ALA A 115 19.90 -1.12 3.00
CA ALA A 115 20.27 0.30 2.90
C ALA A 115 19.66 1.14 4.04
N TYR A 116 18.38 0.92 4.34
CA TYR A 116 17.67 1.63 5.39
C TYR A 116 18.22 1.29 6.78
N GLY A 117 18.54 0.01 7.02
CA GLY A 117 19.19 -0.42 8.25
C GLY A 117 20.57 0.23 8.46
N LYS A 118 21.39 0.32 7.40
CA LYS A 118 22.68 1.04 7.46
C LYS A 118 22.48 2.52 7.79
N TYR A 119 21.50 3.17 7.17
CA TYR A 119 21.15 4.56 7.45
C TYR A 119 20.73 4.76 8.92
N LEU A 120 19.80 3.94 9.42
CA LEU A 120 19.32 4.03 10.80
C LEU A 120 20.44 3.77 11.82
N ALA A 121 21.37 2.86 11.53
CA ALA A 121 22.52 2.63 12.38
C ALA A 121 23.40 3.88 12.55
N THR A 122 23.47 4.78 11.55
CA THR A 122 24.18 6.07 11.69
C THR A 122 23.53 7.03 12.69
N LYS A 123 22.29 6.73 13.09
CA LYS A 123 21.49 7.48 14.06
C LYS A 123 21.27 6.75 15.37
N ASP A 124 22.02 5.66 15.62
CA ASP A 124 21.84 4.76 16.77
C ASP A 124 20.43 4.15 16.83
N ASP A 125 19.84 3.84 15.68
CA ASP A 125 18.47 3.30 15.55
C ASP A 125 18.41 2.00 14.74
N THR A 126 17.24 1.35 14.70
CA THR A 126 17.03 0.07 14.00
C THR A 126 15.76 0.08 13.16
N VAL A 127 15.70 -0.78 12.14
CA VAL A 127 14.51 -0.94 11.29
C VAL A 127 13.29 -1.33 12.13
N GLN A 128 13.48 -2.19 13.15
CA GLN A 128 12.41 -2.58 14.07
C GLN A 128 11.85 -1.38 14.86
N ASN A 129 12.70 -0.54 15.43
CA ASN A 129 12.24 0.66 16.14
C ASN A 129 11.48 1.61 15.20
N SER A 130 11.92 1.74 13.95
CA SER A 130 11.24 2.57 12.96
C SER A 130 9.85 2.01 12.62
N PHE A 131 9.75 0.70 12.46
CA PHE A 131 8.46 0.01 12.29
C PHE A 131 7.55 0.17 13.52
N GLU A 132 8.09 0.05 14.74
CA GLU A 132 7.32 0.28 15.98
C GLU A 132 6.80 1.72 16.05
N LEU A 133 7.61 2.71 15.67
CA LEU A 133 7.20 4.11 15.56
C LEU A 133 6.10 4.30 14.51
N GLN A 134 6.17 3.59 13.38
CA GLN A 134 5.11 3.61 12.38
C GLN A 134 3.80 3.05 12.94
N CYS A 135 3.84 1.92 13.64
CA CYS A 135 2.67 1.35 14.31
C CYS A 135 2.06 2.33 15.31
N ASP A 136 2.90 2.99 16.12
CA ASP A 136 2.46 3.99 17.09
C ASP A 136 1.83 5.21 16.41
N ASN A 137 2.39 5.67 15.29
CA ASN A 137 1.81 6.78 14.51
C ASN A 137 0.44 6.42 13.93
N CYS A 138 0.30 5.20 13.40
CA CYS A 138 -0.99 4.70 12.92
C CYS A 138 -2.01 4.64 14.06
N ALA A 139 -1.66 4.03 15.18
CA ALA A 139 -2.54 3.95 16.36
C ALA A 139 -2.90 5.34 16.91
N ALA A 140 -1.96 6.29 16.92
CA ALA A 140 -2.23 7.66 17.32
C ALA A 140 -3.20 8.40 16.37
N GLN A 141 -3.26 7.99 15.10
CA GLN A 141 -4.14 8.58 14.09
C GLN A 141 -5.57 8.06 14.17
N VAL A 142 -5.75 6.73 14.27
CA VAL A 142 -7.08 6.10 14.17
C VAL A 142 -7.63 5.57 15.51
N GLY A 143 -6.74 5.25 16.46
CA GLY A 143 -7.03 4.58 17.72
C GLY A 143 -6.18 3.30 17.89
N GLU A 144 -5.95 2.88 19.13
CA GLU A 144 -5.28 1.59 19.39
C GLU A 144 -6.21 0.41 19.09
N GLY A 145 -5.62 -0.74 18.70
CA GLY A 145 -6.39 -1.98 18.49
C GLY A 145 -7.34 -1.94 17.29
N PHE A 146 -6.97 -1.21 16.24
CA PHE A 146 -7.75 -1.15 15.00
C PHE A 146 -7.64 -2.47 14.21
N ASP A 147 -8.68 -2.80 13.45
CA ASP A 147 -8.73 -3.95 12.54
C ASP A 147 -8.81 -3.50 11.08
N LEU A 148 -8.04 -4.09 10.16
CA LEU A 148 -8.08 -3.74 8.73
C LEU A 148 -9.39 -4.20 8.07
N THR A 149 -10.16 -3.26 7.52
CA THR A 149 -11.47 -3.58 6.91
C THR A 149 -11.47 -3.48 5.40
N ARG A 150 -10.79 -2.47 4.83
CA ARG A 150 -10.80 -2.22 3.37
C ARG A 150 -9.47 -1.70 2.89
N ILE A 151 -9.07 -2.17 1.71
CA ILE A 151 -8.00 -1.56 0.93
C ILE A 151 -8.54 -1.33 -0.48
N ARG A 152 -8.35 -0.12 -0.99
CA ARG A 152 -8.60 0.23 -2.39
C ARG A 152 -7.31 0.69 -3.03
N VAL A 153 -7.06 0.21 -4.25
CA VAL A 153 -5.91 0.59 -5.06
C VAL A 153 -6.37 1.13 -6.40
N GLU A 154 -5.71 2.19 -6.84
CA GLU A 154 -5.94 2.85 -8.12
C GLU A 154 -4.61 3.10 -8.84
N ALA A 155 -4.69 3.26 -10.16
CA ALA A 155 -3.54 3.67 -10.93
C ALA A 155 -3.12 5.06 -10.50
N SER A 156 -1.82 5.25 -10.24
CA SER A 156 -1.32 6.58 -10.00
C SER A 156 -1.42 7.42 -11.27
N PRO A 157 -1.93 8.66 -11.20
CA PRO A 157 -1.99 9.55 -12.36
C PRO A 157 -0.59 9.99 -12.83
N GLU A 158 0.40 9.92 -11.94
CA GLU A 158 1.80 10.26 -12.19
C GLU A 158 2.71 9.11 -11.75
N ASP A 159 3.76 8.84 -12.52
CA ASP A 159 4.81 7.94 -12.05
C ASP A 159 5.75 8.70 -11.11
N LEU A 160 5.69 8.37 -9.81
CA LEU A 160 6.47 9.01 -8.75
C LEU A 160 7.70 8.19 -8.36
N SER A 161 8.01 7.12 -9.09
CA SER A 161 9.10 6.20 -8.75
C SER A 161 10.46 6.89 -8.71
N GLU A 162 10.79 7.70 -9.72
CA GLU A 162 12.07 8.43 -9.79
C GLU A 162 12.21 9.47 -8.67
N ASP A 163 11.14 10.20 -8.36
CA ASP A 163 11.13 11.19 -7.28
C ASP A 163 11.34 10.49 -5.92
N TYR A 164 10.66 9.37 -5.70
CA TYR A 164 10.81 8.59 -4.47
C TYR A 164 12.22 8.01 -4.34
N LEU A 165 12.79 7.46 -5.42
CA LEU A 165 14.16 6.96 -5.43
C LEU A 165 15.18 8.07 -5.18
N GLY A 166 14.95 9.29 -5.67
CA GLY A 166 15.76 10.46 -5.35
C GLY A 166 15.75 10.79 -3.87
N ILE A 167 14.58 10.75 -3.22
CA ILE A 167 14.46 10.92 -1.76
C ILE A 167 15.24 9.83 -1.02
N LEU A 168 15.15 8.57 -1.47
CA LEU A 168 15.89 7.46 -0.87
C LEU A 168 17.40 7.65 -0.99
N GLU A 169 17.90 8.12 -2.14
CA GLU A 169 19.32 8.42 -2.34
C GLU A 169 19.81 9.59 -1.46
N ASP A 170 19.03 10.65 -1.34
CA ASP A 170 19.34 11.78 -0.44
C ASP A 170 19.40 11.37 1.04
N LEU A 171 18.55 10.42 1.44
CA LEU A 171 18.48 9.94 2.83
C LEU A 171 19.56 8.89 3.13
N MET A 172 19.66 7.86 2.30
CA MET A 172 20.46 6.66 2.58
C MET A 172 21.85 6.70 1.94
N GLY A 173 22.09 7.62 1.00
CA GLY A 173 23.38 7.87 0.39
C GLY A 173 23.47 7.48 -1.09
N GLU A 174 24.51 8.00 -1.73
CA GLU A 174 24.82 7.80 -3.16
C GLU A 174 24.82 6.32 -3.55
N GLY A 175 24.16 6.01 -4.66
CA GLY A 175 24.07 4.67 -5.21
C GLY A 175 22.88 3.84 -4.71
N THR A 176 22.14 4.32 -3.69
CA THR A 176 20.96 3.60 -3.16
C THR A 176 19.87 3.43 -4.22
N ALA A 177 19.55 4.51 -4.96
CA ALA A 177 18.56 4.46 -6.03
C ALA A 177 18.97 3.45 -7.13
N GLN A 178 20.24 3.47 -7.55
CA GLN A 178 20.74 2.54 -8.56
C GLN A 178 20.71 1.09 -8.07
N GLN A 179 21.06 0.84 -6.80
CA GLN A 179 20.99 -0.50 -6.20
C GLN A 179 19.56 -1.06 -6.24
N ILE A 180 18.56 -0.23 -5.93
CA ILE A 180 17.14 -0.65 -6.01
C ILE A 180 16.77 -0.94 -7.46
N LYS A 181 17.10 -0.06 -8.40
CA LYS A 181 16.82 -0.26 -9.83
C LYS A 181 17.44 -1.54 -10.37
N ASP A 182 18.71 -1.81 -10.05
CA ASP A 182 19.44 -2.99 -10.50
C ASP A 182 18.85 -4.31 -9.93
N ALA A 183 18.20 -4.22 -8.77
CA ALA A 183 17.52 -5.35 -8.13
C ALA A 183 16.07 -5.53 -8.60
N SER A 184 15.53 -4.61 -9.41
CA SER A 184 14.12 -4.55 -9.79
C SER A 184 13.92 -4.97 -11.24
N ASP A 185 12.91 -5.79 -11.50
CA ASP A 185 12.41 -6.04 -12.85
C ASP A 185 11.50 -4.90 -13.32
N ASN A 186 10.71 -4.34 -12.40
CA ASN A 186 9.84 -3.20 -12.63
C ASN A 186 9.63 -2.39 -11.34
N ILE A 187 9.30 -1.10 -11.47
CA ILE A 187 8.93 -0.22 -10.35
C ILE A 187 7.60 0.44 -10.69
N ILE A 188 6.65 0.34 -9.78
CA ILE A 188 5.25 0.70 -9.99
C ILE A 188 4.87 1.73 -8.93
N THR A 189 4.16 2.78 -9.34
CA THR A 189 3.52 3.73 -8.43
C THR A 189 2.01 3.50 -8.43
N ILE A 190 1.42 3.36 -7.24
CA ILE A 190 -0.03 3.24 -7.06
C ILE A 190 -0.55 4.30 -6.09
N VAL A 191 -1.84 4.58 -6.19
CA VAL A 191 -2.59 5.30 -5.18
C VAL A 191 -3.38 4.28 -4.35
N PHE A 192 -3.39 4.45 -3.03
CA PHE A 192 -4.09 3.53 -2.13
C PHE A 192 -4.94 4.27 -1.09
N PHE A 193 -5.97 3.59 -0.63
CA PHE A 193 -6.86 4.00 0.45
C PHE A 193 -7.02 2.86 1.42
N VAL A 194 -6.97 3.15 2.73
CA VAL A 194 -7.10 2.14 3.79
C VAL A 194 -8.12 2.58 4.81
N MET A 195 -9.08 1.68 5.07
CA MET A 195 -10.06 1.79 6.14
C MET A 195 -9.78 0.74 7.21
N VAL A 196 -10.04 1.13 8.45
CA VAL A 196 -9.91 0.27 9.63
C VAL A 196 -11.11 0.45 10.54
N ASP A 197 -11.49 -0.58 11.30
CA ASP A 197 -12.47 -0.49 12.37
C ASP A 197 -11.77 -0.20 13.70
N VAL A 198 -12.32 0.72 14.49
CA VAL A 198 -11.90 0.95 15.87
C VAL A 198 -13.13 1.00 16.75
N ASP A 199 -13.30 -0.01 17.61
CA ASP A 199 -14.44 -0.13 18.52
C ASP A 199 -15.81 -0.08 17.80
N GLY A 200 -15.90 -0.64 16.59
CA GLY A 200 -17.12 -0.66 15.77
C GLY A 200 -17.36 0.61 14.94
N GLU A 201 -16.39 1.51 14.88
CA GLU A 201 -16.41 2.71 14.04
C GLU A 201 -15.33 2.61 12.95
N GLU A 202 -15.76 2.62 11.68
CA GLU A 202 -14.85 2.60 10.54
C GLU A 202 -14.21 3.98 10.27
N LYS A 203 -12.89 4.01 10.14
CA LYS A 203 -12.07 5.22 9.97
C LYS A 203 -11.05 5.04 8.87
N PHE A 204 -10.67 6.14 8.23
CA PHE A 204 -9.56 6.12 7.29
C PHE A 204 -8.21 6.12 8.03
N LEU A 205 -7.43 5.06 7.79
CA LEU A 205 -6.00 5.07 8.08
C LEU A 205 -5.22 5.81 7.00
N ALA A 206 -5.64 5.72 5.75
CA ALA A 206 -5.08 6.48 4.64
C ALA A 206 -6.15 6.91 3.65
N GLN A 207 -6.19 8.21 3.33
CA GLN A 207 -6.98 8.79 2.25
C GLN A 207 -6.00 9.25 1.17
N GLU A 208 -5.91 8.51 0.06
CA GLU A 208 -5.07 8.87 -1.09
C GLU A 208 -3.55 8.88 -0.79
N GLY A 209 -3.02 7.75 -0.34
CA GLY A 209 -1.59 7.56 -0.18
C GLY A 209 -0.93 7.13 -1.50
N ASN A 210 0.31 7.53 -1.74
CA ASN A 210 1.12 6.98 -2.84
C ASN A 210 2.06 5.91 -2.30
N MET A 211 2.20 4.80 -3.02
CA MET A 211 3.13 3.73 -2.67
C MET A 211 3.96 3.34 -3.89
N VAL A 212 5.27 3.20 -3.66
CA VAL A 212 6.20 2.68 -4.66
C VAL A 212 6.47 1.20 -4.38
N ILE A 213 6.21 0.38 -5.38
CA ILE A 213 6.28 -1.08 -5.31
C ILE A 213 7.29 -1.55 -6.34
N VAL A 214 8.14 -2.49 -5.93
CA VAL A 214 9.15 -3.14 -6.76
C VAL A 214 8.68 -4.54 -7.11
N GLU A 215 8.74 -4.88 -8.40
CA GLU A 215 8.66 -6.26 -8.86
C GLU A 215 10.07 -6.86 -8.97
N LYS A 216 10.27 -8.06 -8.44
CA LYS A 216 11.52 -8.82 -8.55
C LYS A 216 11.26 -10.32 -8.56
N GLY A 217 11.60 -10.97 -9.66
CA GLY A 217 11.43 -12.41 -9.85
C GLY A 217 9.97 -12.85 -9.77
N GLY A 218 9.04 -12.03 -10.25
CA GLY A 218 7.58 -12.28 -10.18
C GLY A 218 6.98 -12.14 -8.78
N LYS A 219 7.68 -11.48 -7.85
CA LYS A 219 7.19 -11.11 -6.53
C LYS A 219 7.17 -9.59 -6.38
N TYR A 220 6.27 -9.09 -5.55
CA TYR A 220 6.14 -7.66 -5.26
C TYR A 220 6.67 -7.33 -3.87
N TYR A 221 7.26 -6.14 -3.75
CA TYR A 221 7.87 -5.62 -2.54
C TYR A 221 7.55 -4.13 -2.39
N ILE A 222 7.33 -3.66 -1.18
CA ILE A 222 7.04 -2.26 -0.89
C ILE A 222 8.35 -1.54 -0.51
N LEU A 223 8.51 -0.32 -0.99
CA LEU A 223 9.50 0.63 -0.47
C LEU A 223 8.79 1.53 0.55
N ALA A 224 8.91 1.22 1.84
CA ALA A 224 8.17 1.89 2.93
C ALA A 224 9.06 2.26 4.12
#